data_AF-A0A838BV11-F1
#
_entry.id   AF-A0A838BV11-F1
#
_cell.length_a   1.000
_cell.length_b   1.000
_cell.length_c   1.000
_cell.angle_alpha   90.00
_cell.angle_beta   90.00
_cell.angle_gamma   90.00
#
_symmetry.space_group_name_H-M   'P 1'
#
loop_
_entity.id
_entity.type
_entity.pdbx_description
1 polymer ?
#
loop_
_entity_poly.entity_id
_entity_poly.type
_entity_poly.pdbx_seq_one_letter_code
_entity_poly.pdbx_strand_id
1 'polypeptide(L)'
;MVAWDATPAAVHAVSAAMPFLRSTREVVVAHVTDDEAFQRRRSGVELCHHLSQHGVRTQFAPVQRGERGVADALLEAARVYDVGLLVMGAYALSALRRLIFGSATRGMFERSFDVPILMVN
;
A
#
# COMPACT_ATOMS: atom_id res chain seq x y z
N MET A 1 -1.69 6.66 2.44
CA MET A 1 -0.87 5.46 2.66
C MET A 1 -0.10 5.12 1.39
N VAL A 2 1.15 4.70 1.52
CA VAL A 2 1.94 4.10 0.44
C VAL A 2 2.11 2.62 0.77
N ALA A 3 1.65 1.74 -0.11
CA ALA A 3 1.97 0.31 -0.06
C ALA A 3 3.37 0.10 -0.64
N TRP A 4 4.31 -0.33 0.19
CA TRP A 4 5.71 -0.38 -0.15
C TRP A 4 6.25 -1.81 -0.21
N ASP A 5 6.83 -2.15 -1.36
CA ASP A 5 7.50 -3.41 -1.61
C ASP A 5 8.87 -3.22 -2.28
N ALA A 6 9.38 -1.98 -2.34
CA ALA A 6 10.62 -1.61 -3.01
C ALA A 6 10.77 -2.13 -4.45
N THR A 7 9.68 -2.48 -5.14
CA THR A 7 9.70 -2.72 -6.59
C THR A 7 9.95 -1.41 -7.34
N PRO A 8 10.48 -1.47 -8.58
CA PRO A 8 10.49 -0.30 -9.47
C PRO A 8 9.11 0.34 -9.64
N ALA A 9 8.04 -0.48 -9.69
CA ALA A 9 6.67 0.01 -9.77
C ALA A 9 6.25 0.79 -8.50
N ALA A 10 6.63 0.33 -7.30
CA ALA A 10 6.38 1.08 -6.07
C ALA A 10 7.19 2.38 -6.01
N VAL A 11 8.44 2.37 -6.49
CA VAL A 11 9.25 3.60 -6.62
C VAL A 11 8.57 4.60 -7.57
N HIS A 12 8.12 4.14 -8.75
CA HIS A 12 7.39 4.98 -9.69
C HIS A 12 6.09 5.52 -9.07
N ALA A 13 5.34 4.70 -8.35
CA ALA A 13 4.12 5.12 -7.68
C ALA A 13 4.37 6.21 -6.62
N VAL A 14 5.43 6.06 -5.81
CA VAL A 14 5.84 7.10 -4.86
C VAL A 14 6.20 8.39 -5.59
N SER A 15 7.05 8.31 -6.62
CA SER A 15 7.50 9.48 -7.39
C SER A 15 6.33 10.23 -8.02
N ALA A 16 5.40 9.52 -8.66
CA ALA A 16 4.21 10.10 -9.28
C ALA A 16 3.24 10.68 -8.23
N ALA A 17 3.19 10.11 -7.03
CA ALA A 17 2.33 10.56 -5.94
C ALA A 17 2.92 11.73 -5.13
N MET A 18 4.17 12.13 -5.35
CA MET A 18 4.83 13.16 -4.53
C MET A 18 4.03 14.46 -4.31
N PRO A 19 3.27 15.00 -5.29
CA PRO A 19 2.40 16.16 -5.06
C PRO A 19 1.35 15.93 -3.96
N PHE A 20 0.76 14.73 -3.91
CA PHE A 20 -0.19 14.33 -2.88
C PHE A 20 0.51 14.06 -1.54
N LEU A 21 1.68 13.39 -1.58
CA LEU A 21 2.44 13.04 -0.38
C LEU A 21 2.97 14.29 0.36
N ARG A 22 3.29 15.36 -0.37
CA ARG A 22 3.72 16.64 0.23
C ARG A 22 2.60 17.50 0.78
N SER A 23 1.36 17.31 0.32
CA SER A 23 0.20 18.11 0.73
C SER A 23 -0.61 17.50 1.86
N THR A 24 -0.33 16.25 2.25
CA THR A 24 -0.96 15.59 3.39
C THR A 24 -0.25 15.91 4.71
N ARG A 25 -0.97 15.78 5.83
CA ARG A 25 -0.41 15.93 7.19
C ARG A 25 0.56 14.82 7.56
N GLU A 26 0.31 13.62 7.06
CA GLU A 26 1.12 12.44 7.34
C GLU A 26 0.94 11.39 6.23
N VAL A 27 2.03 10.67 5.94
CA VAL A 27 2.05 9.51 5.04
C VAL A 27 2.36 8.25 5.83
N VAL A 28 1.41 7.32 5.84
CA VAL A 28 1.63 5.96 6.34
C VAL A 28 2.36 5.14 5.28
N VAL A 29 3.54 4.64 5.59
CA VAL A 29 4.29 3.69 4.75
C VAL A 29 4.02 2.29 5.25
N ALA A 30 3.17 1.56 4.53
CA ALA A 30 2.76 0.21 4.87
C ALA A 30 3.65 -0.81 4.15
N HIS A 31 4.18 -1.78 4.90
CA HIS A 31 5.00 -2.87 4.34
C HIS A 31 4.53 -4.21 4.91
N VAL A 32 4.21 -5.17 4.05
CA VAL A 32 3.80 -6.50 4.48
C VAL A 32 5.03 -7.29 4.92
N THR A 33 5.11 -7.62 6.21
CA THR A 33 6.33 -8.14 6.83
C THR A 33 6.39 -9.66 6.94
N ASP A 34 5.29 -10.36 6.74
CA ASP A 34 5.17 -11.83 6.86
C ASP A 34 5.00 -12.55 5.52
N ASP A 35 5.33 -11.85 4.43
CA ASP A 35 5.36 -12.42 3.09
C ASP A 35 6.81 -12.50 2.58
N GLU A 36 7.27 -13.71 2.27
CA GLU A 36 8.65 -13.95 1.83
C GLU A 36 9.06 -13.15 0.58
N ALA A 37 8.12 -12.80 -0.30
CA ALA A 37 8.42 -12.01 -1.50
C ALA A 37 8.74 -10.54 -1.14
N PHE A 38 8.21 -10.06 -0.02
CA PHE A 38 8.37 -8.69 0.48
C PHE A 38 9.50 -8.58 1.50
N GLN A 39 9.69 -9.58 2.37
CA GLN A 39 10.75 -9.62 3.38
C GLN A 39 12.17 -9.49 2.82
N ARG A 40 12.41 -10.02 1.61
CA ARG A 40 13.74 -9.97 0.96
C ARG A 40 14.11 -8.58 0.43
N ARG A 41 13.25 -7.58 0.60
CA ARG A 41 13.39 -6.25 0.00
C ARG A 41 13.59 -5.18 1.07
N ARG A 42 14.06 -4.00 0.63
CA ARG A 42 14.27 -2.83 1.48
C ARG A 42 13.03 -2.51 2.31
N SER A 43 13.21 -2.32 3.61
CA SER A 43 12.11 -2.06 4.54
C SER A 43 11.44 -0.72 4.23
N GLY A 44 10.18 -0.54 4.68
CA GLY A 44 9.51 0.75 4.57
C GLY A 44 10.15 1.87 5.41
N VAL A 45 11.04 1.53 6.35
CA VAL A 45 11.76 2.53 7.17
C VAL A 45 12.69 3.38 6.31
N GLU A 46 13.37 2.78 5.33
CA GLU A 46 14.24 3.51 4.40
C GLU A 46 13.43 4.48 3.53
N LEU A 47 12.22 4.09 3.12
CA LEU A 47 11.31 4.98 2.42
C LEU A 47 10.84 6.13 3.33
N CYS A 48 10.50 5.86 4.59
CA CYS A 48 10.14 6.92 5.55
C CYS A 48 11.26 7.98 5.66
N HIS A 49 12.51 7.53 5.77
CA HIS A 49 13.68 8.40 5.80
C HIS A 49 13.86 9.18 4.49
N HIS A 50 13.71 8.52 3.33
CA HIS A 50 13.79 9.21 2.04
C HIS A 50 12.71 10.30 1.89
N LEU A 51 11.47 10.01 2.29
CA LEU A 51 10.37 10.97 2.23
C LEU A 51 10.54 12.13 3.23
N SER A 52 11.14 11.88 4.40
CA SER A 52 11.41 12.95 5.37
C SER A 52 12.43 13.97 4.84
N GLN A 53 13.40 13.52 4.04
CA GLN A 53 14.33 14.42 3.32
C GLN A 53 13.61 15.31 2.30
N HIS A 54 12.41 14.93 1.87
CA HIS A 54 11.54 15.73 1.01
C HIS A 54 10.47 16.53 1.78
N GLY A 55 10.61 16.66 3.10
CA GLY A 55 9.69 17.42 3.95
C GLY A 55 8.36 16.72 4.23
N VAL A 56 8.25 15.42 3.92
CA VAL A 56 7.05 14.63 4.16
C VAL A 56 7.12 13.99 5.55
N ARG A 57 6.11 14.23 6.38
CA ARG A 57 5.95 13.52 7.65
C ARG A 57 5.51 12.09 7.37
N THR A 58 6.23 11.12 7.91
CA THR A 58 5.96 9.70 7.67
C THR A 58 5.83 8.91 8.97
N GLN A 59 4.98 7.88 8.94
CA GLN A 59 4.94 6.83 9.93
C GLN A 59 5.10 5.47 9.25
N PHE A 60 5.93 4.59 9.81
CA PHE A 60 6.09 3.23 9.31
C PHE A 60 5.03 2.32 9.93
N ALA A 61 4.36 1.54 9.08
CA ALA A 61 3.35 0.57 9.49
C ALA A 61 3.74 -0.83 8.99
N PRO A 62 4.26 -1.72 9.87
CA PRO A 62 4.42 -3.13 9.54
C PRO A 62 3.03 -3.78 9.46
N VAL A 63 2.74 -4.45 8.36
CA VAL A 63 1.46 -5.13 8.11
C VAL A 63 1.67 -6.63 8.16
N GLN A 64 0.88 -7.31 8.98
CA GLN A 64 0.82 -8.77 9.04
C GLN A 64 -0.40 -9.23 8.23
N ARG A 65 -0.18 -10.01 7.17
CA ARG A 65 -1.28 -10.52 6.35
C ARG A 65 -1.87 -11.82 6.88
N GLY A 66 -1.08 -12.65 7.58
CA GLY A 66 -1.48 -13.99 7.98
C GLY A 66 -1.95 -14.81 6.77
N GLU A 67 -3.16 -15.35 6.85
CA GLU A 67 -3.77 -16.10 5.74
C GLU A 67 -4.45 -15.20 4.70
N ARG A 68 -4.57 -13.89 4.95
CA ARG A 68 -5.18 -12.95 4.01
C ARG A 68 -4.29 -12.72 2.79
N GLY A 69 -4.91 -12.30 1.70
CA GLY A 69 -4.18 -11.74 0.56
C GLY A 69 -3.54 -10.40 0.92
N VAL A 70 -2.41 -10.08 0.27
CA VAL A 70 -1.69 -8.80 0.45
C VAL A 70 -2.62 -7.59 0.29
N ALA A 71 -3.49 -7.60 -0.73
CA ALA A 71 -4.43 -6.51 -0.97
C ALA A 71 -5.43 -6.35 0.18
N ASP A 72 -5.98 -7.45 0.71
CA ASP A 72 -6.92 -7.41 1.84
C ASP A 72 -6.27 -6.87 3.10
N ALA A 73 -5.04 -7.31 3.40
CA ALA A 73 -4.29 -6.81 4.55
C ALA A 73 -3.97 -5.31 4.43
N LEU A 74 -3.62 -4.83 3.23
CA LEU A 74 -3.37 -3.41 2.99
C LEU A 74 -4.64 -2.56 3.07
N LEU A 75 -5.79 -3.05 2.59
CA LEU A 75 -7.07 -2.35 2.69
C LEU A 75 -7.60 -2.32 4.13
N GLU A 76 -7.37 -3.38 4.89
CA GLU A 76 -7.65 -3.41 6.33
C GLU A 76 -6.77 -2.39 7.06
N ALA A 77 -5.46 -2.38 6.79
CA ALA A 77 -4.55 -1.37 7.33
C ALA A 77 -4.99 0.06 6.93
N ALA A 78 -5.35 0.29 5.67
CA ALA A 78 -5.85 1.58 5.20
C ALA A 78 -7.06 2.08 6.02
N ARG A 79 -7.97 1.17 6.40
CA ARG A 79 -9.11 1.49 7.28
C ARG A 79 -8.68 1.75 8.72
N VAL A 80 -7.79 0.93 9.28
CA VAL A 80 -7.27 1.11 10.65
C VAL A 80 -6.55 2.45 10.80
N TYR A 81 -5.82 2.88 9.78
CA TYR A 81 -5.10 4.16 9.75
C TYR A 81 -5.95 5.33 9.20
N ASP A 82 -7.23 5.10 8.89
CA ASP A 82 -8.17 6.11 8.35
C ASP A 82 -7.59 6.95 7.19
N VAL A 83 -7.03 6.26 6.19
CA VAL A 83 -6.28 6.94 5.12
C VAL A 83 -7.20 7.37 3.99
N GLY A 84 -7.08 8.64 3.57
CA GLY A 84 -7.88 9.18 2.45
C GLY A 84 -7.38 8.83 1.05
N LEU A 85 -6.21 8.19 0.92
CA LEU A 85 -5.64 7.75 -0.36
C LEU A 85 -4.65 6.60 -0.15
N LEU A 86 -4.79 5.52 -0.92
CA LEU A 86 -3.83 4.42 -1.01
C LEU A 86 -3.02 4.53 -2.31
N VAL A 87 -1.70 4.60 -2.22
CA VAL A 87 -0.77 4.66 -3.36
C VAL A 87 -0.05 3.31 -3.48
N MET A 88 -0.04 2.72 -4.68
CA MET A 88 0.59 1.42 -4.92
C MET A 88 1.10 1.28 -6.36
N GLY A 89 2.17 0.49 -6.52
CA GLY A 89 2.70 0.12 -7.84
C GLY A 89 1.91 -1.02 -8.50
N ALA A 90 1.95 -1.08 -9.83
CA ALA A 90 1.22 -2.07 -10.63
C ALA A 90 1.55 -3.54 -10.34
N TYR A 91 2.64 -3.90 -9.64
CA TYR A 91 2.86 -5.29 -9.21
C TYR A 91 1.75 -5.79 -8.28
N ALA A 92 1.17 -4.88 -7.49
CA ALA A 92 0.01 -5.17 -6.67
C ALA A 92 -1.31 -5.25 -7.46
N LEU A 93 -1.32 -4.95 -8.77
CA LEU A 93 -2.46 -5.15 -9.67
C LEU A 93 -2.79 -6.64 -9.84
N SER A 94 -1.82 -7.56 -9.78
CA SER A 94 -2.09 -9.00 -9.86
C SER A 94 -2.90 -9.48 -8.64
N ALA A 95 -2.56 -8.96 -7.46
CA ALA A 95 -3.26 -9.23 -6.22
C ALA A 95 -4.61 -8.49 -6.16
N LEU A 96 -4.66 -7.22 -6.60
CA LEU A 96 -5.88 -6.42 -6.64
C LEU A 96 -6.86 -6.90 -7.72
N ARG A 97 -6.39 -7.33 -8.89
CA ARG A 97 -7.24 -7.99 -9.91
C ARG A 97 -7.78 -9.31 -9.42
N ARG A 98 -7.00 -10.12 -8.69
CA ARG A 98 -7.54 -11.31 -8.02
C ARG A 98 -8.58 -10.95 -6.96
N LEU A 99 -8.47 -9.80 -6.29
CA LEU A 99 -9.49 -9.32 -5.35
C LEU A 99 -10.78 -8.86 -6.08
N ILE A 100 -10.64 -8.15 -7.20
CA ILE A 100 -11.77 -7.63 -7.99
C ILE A 100 -12.46 -8.75 -8.81
N PHE A 101 -11.69 -9.71 -9.31
CA PHE A 101 -12.16 -10.77 -10.22
C PHE A 101 -12.14 -12.18 -9.62
N GLY A 102 -11.77 -12.35 -8.34
CA GLY A 102 -11.60 -13.66 -7.73
C GLY A 102 -12.28 -13.78 -6.36
N SER A 103 -13.39 -14.48 -6.35
CA SER A 103 -13.45 -15.82 -5.76
C SER A 103 -14.59 -16.58 -6.44
N ALA A 104 -14.63 -17.90 -6.37
CA ALA A 104 -15.76 -18.70 -6.86
C ALA A 104 -17.09 -18.44 -6.12
N THR A 105 -17.22 -17.33 -5.40
CA THR A 105 -18.42 -17.00 -4.65
C THR A 105 -18.60 -15.49 -4.63
N ARG A 106 -19.64 -15.03 -5.29
CA ARG A 106 -20.31 -13.74 -5.05
C ARG A 106 -20.82 -13.59 -3.59
N GLY A 107 -20.46 -14.48 -2.66
CA GLY A 107 -20.94 -14.51 -1.29
C GLY A 107 -19.90 -13.83 -0.40
N MET A 108 -20.14 -12.70 0.22
CA MET A 108 -21.40 -12.39 0.88
C MET A 108 -21.65 -10.90 1.09
N PHE A 109 -20.70 -10.01 0.75
CA PHE A 109 -20.85 -8.57 0.91
C PHE A 109 -19.99 -7.84 -0.12
N GLU A 110 -20.59 -6.87 -0.80
CA GLU A 110 -19.90 -5.82 -1.52
C GLU A 110 -18.72 -5.32 -0.68
N ARG A 111 -17.49 -5.67 -1.04
CA ARG A 111 -16.31 -5.01 -0.47
C ARG A 111 -16.28 -3.63 -1.09
N SER A 112 -16.99 -2.69 -0.47
CA SER A 112 -16.87 -1.28 -0.78
C SER A 112 -15.39 -0.90 -0.58
N PHE A 113 -14.76 -0.46 -1.67
CA PHE A 113 -13.46 0.18 -1.57
C PHE A 113 -13.69 1.59 -1.07
N ASP A 114 -13.72 1.76 0.24
CA ASP A 114 -14.01 3.05 0.87
C ASP A 114 -12.82 4.03 0.82
N VAL A 115 -11.69 3.59 0.27
CA VAL A 115 -10.46 4.37 0.16
C VAL A 115 -10.07 4.52 -1.32
N PRO A 116 -9.94 5.75 -1.85
CA PRO A 116 -9.40 6.00 -3.18
C PRO A 116 -8.03 5.35 -3.39
N ILE A 117 -7.79 4.76 -4.57
CA ILE A 117 -6.53 4.10 -4.92
C ILE A 117 -5.87 4.81 -6.10
N LEU A 118 -4.64 5.28 -5.92
CA LEU A 118 -3.76 5.73 -7.00
C LEU A 118 -2.81 4.59 -7.40
N MET A 119 -2.99 4.09 -8.61
CA MET A 119 -2.11 3.08 -9.22
C MET A 119 -1.23 3.69 -10.30
N VAL A 120 0.04 3.31 -10.29
CA VAL A 120 1.06 3.78 -11.24
C VAL A 120 1.85 2.59 -11.77
N ASN A 121 2.17 2.62 -13.06
CA ASN A 121 2.94 1.61 -13.78
C ASN A 121 4.27 2.22 -14.25
#